data_AF-F1TIT0-F1
#
_entry.id   AF-F1TIT0-F1
#
_cell.length_a   1.000
_cell.length_b   1.000
_cell.length_c   1.000
_cell.angle_alpha   90.00
_cell.angle_beta   90.00
_cell.angle_gamma   90.00
#
_symmetry.space_group_name_H-M   'P 1'
#
loop_
_entity.id
_entity.type
_entity.pdbx_description
1 polymer ?
#
loop_
_entity_poly.entity_id
_entity_poly.type
_entity_poly.pdbx_seq_one_letter_code
_entity_poly.pdbx_strand_id
1 'polypeptide(L)'
;FYWSKGEYRVRIHPKSISKMKHKIRGLTSRSNGWGNELRANKLKQYIQGWINYFRKADMKGLMNQTDEWMRRRIRMVYWKQWKKIKTRIKMLMHFGIEKQKAYEFANTRKGYWRISCSPILSRTLNNDTLKKLGYIFFSDYYKQVRVN
;
A
#
# COMPACT_ATOMS: atom_id res chain seq x y z
N PHE A 1 -5.59 -0.48 -27.83
CA PHE A 1 -4.93 -1.79 -27.99
C PHE A 1 -3.48 -1.55 -28.39
N TYR A 2 -2.59 -2.53 -28.24
CA TYR A 2 -1.24 -2.48 -28.80
C TYR A 2 -0.84 -3.86 -29.29
N TRP A 3 -0.08 -3.92 -30.38
CA TRP A 3 0.47 -5.17 -30.89
C TRP A 3 1.70 -5.57 -30.07
N SER A 4 1.76 -6.82 -29.63
CA SER A 4 2.93 -7.36 -28.94
C SER A 4 3.00 -8.87 -29.09
N LYS A 5 4.15 -9.37 -29.56
CA LYS A 5 4.43 -10.81 -29.70
C LYS A 5 3.35 -11.60 -30.44
N GLY A 6 2.83 -11.05 -31.55
CA GLY A 6 1.83 -11.74 -32.38
C GLY A 6 0.37 -11.57 -31.92
N GLU A 7 0.11 -10.83 -30.83
CA GLU A 7 -1.24 -10.66 -30.29
C GLU A 7 -1.60 -9.20 -30.01
N TYR A 8 -2.88 -8.87 -30.12
CA TYR A 8 -3.43 -7.58 -29.69
C TYR A 8 -3.71 -7.59 -28.19
N ARG A 9 -3.01 -6.72 -27.45
CA ARG A 9 -3.19 -6.56 -26.00
C ARG A 9 -3.99 -5.31 -25.65
N VAL A 10 -4.77 -5.41 -24.57
CA VAL A 10 -5.58 -4.30 -24.06
C VAL A 10 -4.82 -3.55 -22.97
N ARG A 11 -4.73 -2.22 -23.10
CA ARG A 11 -4.23 -1.33 -22.04
C ARG A 11 -5.40 -0.61 -21.39
N ILE A 12 -5.23 -0.27 -20.12
CA ILE A 12 -6.20 0.54 -19.39
C ILE A 12 -6.01 2.01 -19.77
N HIS A 13 -7.13 2.68 -20.01
CA HIS A 13 -7.12 4.10 -20.31
C HIS A 13 -6.53 4.93 -19.13
N PRO A 14 -5.66 5.93 -19.37
CA PRO A 14 -5.03 6.73 -18.31
C PRO A 14 -6.02 7.37 -17.33
N LYS A 15 -7.20 7.79 -17.80
CA LYS A 15 -8.30 8.32 -16.97
C LYS A 15 -8.75 7.32 -15.90
N SER A 16 -8.87 6.03 -16.24
CA SER A 16 -9.26 4.98 -15.30
C SER A 16 -8.17 4.71 -14.26
N ILE A 17 -6.90 4.79 -14.67
CA ILE A 17 -5.73 4.68 -13.78
C ILE A 17 -5.71 5.85 -12.78
N SER A 18 -5.95 7.07 -13.26
CA SER A 18 -6.02 8.26 -12.40
C SER A 18 -7.15 8.15 -11.38
N LYS A 19 -8.35 7.73 -11.81
CA LYS A 19 -9.49 7.45 -10.90
C LYS A 19 -9.13 6.40 -9.84
N MET A 20 -8.43 5.33 -10.24
CA MET A 20 -7.97 4.30 -9.32
C MET A 20 -7.04 4.86 -8.24
N LYS A 21 -5.99 5.58 -8.65
CA LYS A 21 -5.05 6.21 -7.72
C LYS A 21 -5.78 7.20 -6.80
N HIS A 22 -6.71 7.99 -7.32
CA HIS A 22 -7.50 8.92 -6.51
C HIS A 22 -8.33 8.19 -5.44
N LYS A 23 -9.00 7.09 -5.80
CA LYS A 23 -9.78 6.30 -4.85
C LYS A 23 -8.89 5.69 -3.77
N ILE A 24 -7.76 5.07 -4.14
CA ILE A 24 -6.78 4.55 -3.18
C ILE A 24 -6.29 5.66 -2.24
N ARG A 25 -6.00 6.86 -2.78
CA ARG A 25 -5.56 8.02 -1.98
C ARG A 25 -6.56 8.36 -0.88
N GLY A 26 -7.86 8.35 -1.22
CA GLY A 26 -8.95 8.59 -0.28
C GLY A 26 -9.07 7.48 0.78
N LEU A 27 -9.04 6.21 0.37
CA LEU A 27 -9.11 5.05 1.28
C LEU A 27 -7.92 4.99 2.25
N THR A 28 -6.74 5.36 1.77
CA THR A 28 -5.51 5.46 2.57
C THR A 28 -5.24 6.89 3.04
N SER A 29 -6.29 7.71 3.20
CA SER A 29 -6.15 9.03 3.81
C SER A 29 -5.76 8.88 5.27
N ARG A 30 -4.78 9.67 5.69
CA ARG A 30 -4.31 9.72 7.09
C ARG A 30 -5.24 10.53 8.00
N SER A 31 -6.22 11.24 7.46
CA SER A 31 -7.06 12.19 8.20
C SER A 31 -8.54 11.79 8.28
N ASN A 32 -8.93 10.63 7.78
CA ASN A 32 -10.33 10.20 7.75
C ASN A 32 -10.81 9.51 9.05
N GLY A 33 -9.96 9.38 10.07
CA GLY A 33 -10.33 8.77 11.36
C GLY A 33 -10.61 7.27 11.33
N TRP A 34 -10.42 6.59 10.19
CA TRP A 34 -10.80 5.17 10.09
C TRP A 34 -9.88 4.24 10.89
N GLY A 35 -10.49 3.22 11.49
CA GLY A 35 -9.79 2.05 12.03
C GLY A 35 -9.00 1.29 10.96
N ASN A 36 -7.96 0.56 11.38
CA ASN A 36 -7.06 -0.14 10.45
C ASN A 36 -7.74 -1.30 9.73
N GLU A 37 -8.57 -2.06 10.44
CA GLU A 37 -9.36 -3.15 9.88
C GLU A 37 -10.37 -2.66 8.85
N LEU A 38 -11.15 -1.61 9.19
CA LEU A 38 -12.07 -0.98 8.25
C LEU A 38 -11.35 -0.52 6.99
N ARG A 39 -10.17 0.09 7.12
CA ARG A 39 -9.35 0.52 5.98
C ARG A 39 -8.89 -0.66 5.13
N ALA A 40 -8.42 -1.73 5.75
CA ALA A 40 -8.01 -2.95 5.05
C ALA A 40 -9.20 -3.57 4.28
N ASN A 41 -10.37 -3.67 4.92
CA ASN A 41 -11.59 -4.19 4.31
C ASN A 41 -12.06 -3.34 3.13
N LYS A 42 -12.08 -2.01 3.26
CA LYS A 42 -12.48 -1.11 2.17
C LYS A 42 -11.50 -1.14 1.00
N LEU A 43 -10.20 -1.27 1.27
CA LEU A 43 -9.20 -1.50 0.23
C LEU A 43 -9.42 -2.84 -0.47
N LYS A 44 -9.65 -3.91 0.29
CA LYS A 44 -9.91 -5.25 -0.24
C LYS A 44 -11.07 -5.25 -1.23
N GLN A 45 -12.23 -4.73 -0.80
CA GLN A 45 -13.42 -4.61 -1.65
C GLN A 45 -13.13 -3.83 -2.95
N TYR A 46 -12.42 -2.71 -2.84
CA TYR A 46 -12.09 -1.88 -3.99
C TYR A 46 -11.14 -2.58 -4.97
N ILE A 47 -10.06 -3.18 -4.46
CA ILE A 47 -9.05 -3.88 -5.26
C ILE A 47 -9.69 -5.03 -6.03
N GLN A 48 -10.51 -5.84 -5.37
CA GLN A 48 -11.18 -6.98 -5.99
C GLN A 48 -12.11 -6.53 -7.11
N GLY A 49 -12.99 -5.56 -6.84
CA GLY A 49 -13.91 -5.04 -7.86
C GLY A 49 -13.18 -4.44 -9.07
N TRP A 50 -12.15 -3.64 -8.83
CA TRP A 50 -11.41 -2.98 -9.90
C TRP A 50 -10.63 -3.97 -10.78
N ILE A 51 -9.97 -4.96 -10.17
CA ILE A 51 -9.24 -6.00 -10.91
C ILE A 51 -10.21 -6.88 -11.70
N ASN A 52 -11.34 -7.30 -11.12
CA ASN A 52 -12.31 -8.13 -11.82
C ASN A 52 -12.90 -7.43 -13.04
N TYR A 53 -13.11 -6.12 -12.96
CA TYR A 53 -13.55 -5.31 -14.09
C TYR A 53 -12.48 -5.22 -15.20
N PHE A 54 -11.21 -5.00 -14.84
CA PHE A 54 -10.11 -4.84 -15.80
C PHE A 54 -9.30 -6.12 -16.07
N ARG A 55 -9.78 -7.31 -15.69
CA ARG A 55 -8.99 -8.55 -15.71
C ARG A 55 -8.38 -8.92 -17.07
N LYS A 56 -9.06 -8.57 -18.17
CA LYS A 56 -8.59 -8.82 -19.55
C LYS A 56 -7.48 -7.87 -20.01
N ALA A 57 -7.21 -6.78 -19.27
CA ALA A 57 -6.16 -5.84 -19.62
C ALA A 57 -4.78 -6.31 -19.14
N ASP A 58 -3.74 -6.02 -19.92
CA ASP A 58 -2.37 -6.26 -19.50
C ASP A 58 -1.91 -5.12 -18.58
N MET A 59 -1.89 -5.40 -17.27
CA MET A 59 -1.67 -4.38 -16.25
C MET A 59 -0.64 -4.78 -15.18
N LYS A 60 0.16 -5.82 -15.40
CA LYS A 60 1.13 -6.35 -14.41
C LYS A 60 2.06 -5.26 -13.85
N GLY A 61 2.70 -4.48 -14.72
CA GLY A 61 3.59 -3.39 -14.30
C GLY A 61 2.87 -2.29 -13.51
N LEU A 62 1.66 -1.92 -13.94
CA LEU A 62 0.83 -0.95 -13.25
C LEU A 62 0.45 -1.43 -11.83
N MET A 63 0.13 -2.72 -11.66
CA MET A 63 -0.26 -3.28 -10.37
C MET A 63 0.91 -3.20 -9.38
N ASN A 64 2.12 -3.58 -9.79
CA ASN A 64 3.32 -3.51 -8.96
C ASN A 64 3.62 -2.07 -8.49
N GLN A 65 3.62 -1.11 -9.43
CA GLN A 65 3.85 0.32 -9.10
C GLN A 65 2.77 0.87 -8.16
N THR A 66 1.53 0.47 -8.37
CA THR A 66 0.40 0.89 -7.52
C THR A 66 0.56 0.35 -6.11
N ASP A 67 1.00 -0.89 -5.96
CA ASP A 67 1.21 -1.51 -4.65
C ASP A 67 2.37 -0.89 -3.87
N GLU A 68 3.48 -0.56 -4.52
CA GLU A 68 4.60 0.16 -3.88
C GLU A 68 4.13 1.49 -3.29
N TRP A 69 3.42 2.27 -4.11
CA TRP A 69 2.84 3.53 -3.69
C TRP A 69 1.81 3.35 -2.58
N MET A 70 0.93 2.34 -2.69
CA MET A 70 -0.09 2.05 -1.68
C MET A 70 0.52 1.63 -0.35
N ARG A 71 1.51 0.74 -0.33
CA ARG A 71 2.24 0.34 0.89
C ARG A 71 2.86 1.53 1.60
N ARG A 72 3.51 2.43 0.85
CA ARG A 72 4.07 3.67 1.41
C ARG A 72 2.99 4.55 2.06
N ARG A 73 1.79 4.61 1.47
CA ARG A 73 0.65 5.33 2.07
C ARG A 73 0.15 4.66 3.35
N ILE A 74 0.03 3.34 3.36
CA ILE A 74 -0.37 2.59 4.56
C ILE A 74 0.65 2.84 5.69
N ARG A 75 1.96 2.73 5.42
CA ARG A 75 3.01 3.05 6.40
C ARG A 75 2.89 4.46 6.96
N MET A 76 2.57 5.43 6.11
CA MET A 76 2.31 6.81 6.53
C MET A 76 1.12 6.91 7.50
N VAL A 77 0.05 6.15 7.28
CA VAL A 77 -1.13 6.12 8.16
C VAL A 77 -0.75 5.59 9.54
N TYR A 78 -0.09 4.43 9.60
CA TYR A 78 0.38 3.84 10.87
C TYR A 78 1.29 4.80 11.63
N TRP A 79 2.25 5.42 10.95
CA TRP A 79 3.15 6.37 11.58
C TRP A 79 2.43 7.61 12.15
N LYS A 80 1.38 8.08 11.47
CA LYS A 80 0.54 9.17 12.01
C LYS A 80 -0.27 8.71 13.23
N GLN A 81 -0.81 7.49 13.21
CA GLN A 81 -1.54 6.91 14.34
C GLN A 81 -0.63 6.74 15.57
N TRP A 82 0.64 6.39 15.36
CA TRP A 82 1.68 6.41 16.40
C TRP A 82 2.13 7.85 16.70
N LYS A 83 1.19 8.68 17.15
CA LYS A 83 1.39 10.13 17.32
C LYS A 83 2.46 10.44 18.37
N LYS A 84 2.41 9.76 19.51
CA LYS A 84 3.33 9.99 20.65
C LYS A 84 4.66 9.27 20.43
N ILE A 85 5.77 9.91 20.82
CA ILE A 85 7.12 9.33 20.73
C ILE A 85 7.19 7.99 21.47
N LYS A 86 6.65 7.92 22.70
CA LYS A 86 6.56 6.68 23.47
C LYS A 86 5.87 5.54 22.70
N THR A 87 4.80 5.86 21.96
CA THR A 87 4.07 4.89 21.13
C THR A 87 4.90 4.45 19.92
N ARG A 88 5.60 5.37 19.25
CA ARG A 88 6.50 5.03 18.13
C ARG A 88 7.59 4.07 18.57
N ILE A 89 8.27 4.37 19.68
CA ILE A 89 9.31 3.51 20.24
C ILE A 89 8.73 2.12 20.53
N LYS A 90 7.61 2.05 21.26
CA LYS A 90 6.93 0.79 21.59
C LYS A 90 6.59 -0.03 20.33
N MET A 91 6.01 0.61 19.32
CA MET A 91 5.59 -0.09 18.09
C MET A 91 6.78 -0.52 17.24
N LEU A 92 7.81 0.32 17.10
CA LEU A 92 9.04 -0.05 16.39
C LEU A 92 9.70 -1.28 17.06
N MET A 93 9.83 -1.26 18.38
CA MET A 93 10.38 -2.40 19.14
C MET A 93 9.51 -3.66 19.02
N HIS A 94 8.18 -3.50 19.06
CA HIS A 94 7.25 -4.61 18.87
C HIS A 94 7.43 -5.31 17.51
N PHE A 95 7.76 -4.56 16.46
CA PHE A 95 8.07 -5.11 15.13
C PHE A 95 9.57 -5.47 14.96
N GLY A 96 10.30 -5.66 16.05
CA GLY A 96 11.67 -6.19 16.03
C GLY A 96 12.75 -5.17 15.66
N ILE A 97 12.48 -3.87 15.80
CA ILE A 97 13.52 -2.84 15.71
C ILE A 97 14.25 -2.74 17.05
N GLU A 98 15.58 -2.77 16.99
CA GLU A 98 16.45 -2.57 18.14
C GLU A 98 16.15 -1.25 18.87
N LYS A 99 16.22 -1.27 20.21
CA LYS A 99 15.92 -0.13 21.07
C LYS A 99 16.62 1.15 20.61
N GLN A 100 17.94 1.13 20.40
CA GLN A 100 18.69 2.33 19.99
C GLN A 100 18.13 2.97 18.71
N LYS A 101 17.91 2.17 17.65
CA LYS A 101 17.32 2.64 16.39
C LYS A 101 15.87 3.08 16.56
N ALA A 102 15.09 2.42 17.41
CA ALA A 102 13.72 2.82 17.69
C ALA A 102 13.67 4.25 18.29
N TYR A 103 14.57 4.58 19.22
CA TYR A 103 14.68 5.92 19.79
C TYR A 103 15.12 6.96 18.75
N GLU A 104 16.11 6.65 17.92
CA GLU A 104 16.58 7.54 16.85
C GLU A 104 15.45 7.92 15.89
N PHE A 105 14.73 6.94 15.36
CA PHE A 105 13.70 7.17 14.36
C PHE A 105 12.38 7.69 14.94
N ALA A 106 12.03 7.34 16.18
CA ALA A 106 10.81 7.86 16.82
C ALA A 106 10.83 9.40 16.97
N ASN A 107 12.01 9.96 17.20
CA ASN A 107 12.27 11.40 17.39
C ASN A 107 12.56 12.15 16.07
N THR A 108 12.41 11.50 14.92
CA THR A 108 12.70 12.14 13.64
C THR A 108 11.83 13.38 13.40
N ARG A 109 12.45 14.45 12.89
CA ARG A 109 11.76 15.67 12.42
C ARG A 109 11.24 15.54 10.98
N LYS A 110 11.44 14.38 10.33
CA LYS A 110 11.00 14.14 8.95
C LYS A 110 9.47 14.08 8.86
N GLY A 111 8.91 14.74 7.85
CA GLY A 111 7.47 14.70 7.58
C GLY A 111 6.95 13.29 7.26
N TYR A 112 5.64 13.08 7.45
CA TYR A 112 5.00 11.77 7.35
C TYR A 112 5.23 11.02 6.03
N TRP A 113 5.26 11.73 4.90
CA TRP A 113 5.52 11.11 3.59
C TRP A 113 6.99 10.75 3.40
N ARG A 114 7.92 11.52 3.98
CA ARG A 114 9.36 11.25 3.90
C ARG A 114 9.72 10.02 4.72
N ILE A 115 9.24 9.96 5.97
CA ILE A 115 9.53 8.83 6.87
C ILE A 115 8.89 7.51 6.39
N SER A 116 7.74 7.55 5.72
CA SER A 116 7.09 6.32 5.21
C SER A 116 7.87 5.56 4.13
N CYS A 117 8.89 6.19 3.54
CA CYS A 117 9.81 5.59 2.58
C CYS A 117 11.16 5.19 3.21
N SER A 118 11.33 5.38 4.52
CA SER A 118 12.58 5.04 5.19
C SER A 118 12.80 3.53 5.26
N PRO A 119 14.06 3.08 5.36
CA PRO A 119 14.38 1.68 5.65
C PRO A 119 13.74 1.20 6.95
N ILE A 120 13.65 2.07 7.97
CA ILE A 120 13.08 1.71 9.27
C ILE A 120 11.60 1.29 9.14
N LEU A 121 10.79 2.06 8.43
CA LEU A 121 9.36 1.75 8.26
C LEU A 121 9.14 0.65 7.23
N SER A 122 10.04 0.50 6.26
CA SER A 122 9.98 -0.62 5.32
C SER A 122 10.31 -1.95 6.00
N ARG A 123 11.21 -1.96 7.00
CA ARG A 123 11.50 -3.14 7.84
C ARG A 123 10.38 -3.41 8.85
N THR A 124 9.91 -2.37 9.54
CA THR A 124 8.85 -2.46 10.56
C THR A 124 7.53 -2.95 9.96
N LEU A 125 7.08 -2.29 8.90
CA LEU A 125 5.82 -2.57 8.19
C LEU A 125 6.17 -3.10 6.79
N ASN A 126 6.86 -4.24 6.77
CA ASN A 126 7.21 -4.96 5.56
C ASN A 126 5.97 -5.55 4.87
N ASN A 127 6.14 -6.16 3.70
CA ASN A 127 5.01 -6.65 2.91
C ASN A 127 4.21 -7.73 3.65
N ASP A 128 4.89 -8.64 4.35
CA ASP A 128 4.25 -9.74 5.06
C ASP A 128 3.51 -9.27 6.30
N THR A 129 4.09 -8.33 7.05
CA THR A 129 3.43 -7.66 8.17
C THR A 129 2.14 -6.97 7.69
N LEU A 130 2.18 -6.26 6.56
CA LEU A 130 0.97 -5.63 6.02
C LEU A 130 -0.08 -6.67 5.59
N LYS A 131 0.32 -7.82 5.04
CA LYS A 131 -0.60 -8.92 4.73
C LYS A 131 -1.24 -9.50 5.98
N LYS A 132 -0.46 -9.73 7.05
CA LYS A 132 -0.94 -10.20 8.35
C LYS A 132 -1.92 -9.21 9.00
N LEU A 133 -1.75 -7.91 8.74
CA LEU A 133 -2.68 -6.85 9.16
C LEU A 133 -3.94 -6.76 8.28
N GLY A 134 -4.15 -7.71 7.35
CA GLY A 134 -5.35 -7.84 6.53
C GLY A 134 -5.33 -7.07 5.22
N TYR A 135 -4.22 -6.38 4.86
CA TYR A 135 -4.13 -5.72 3.57
C TYR A 135 -3.89 -6.72 2.44
N ILE A 136 -4.66 -6.58 1.37
CA ILE A 136 -4.36 -7.24 0.09
C ILE A 136 -3.76 -6.23 -0.89
N PHE A 137 -3.06 -6.76 -1.89
CA PHE A 137 -2.37 -5.97 -2.90
C PHE A 137 -2.90 -6.29 -4.30
N PHE A 138 -2.83 -5.31 -5.19
CA PHE A 138 -3.31 -5.43 -6.56
C PHE A 138 -2.58 -6.53 -7.31
N SER A 139 -1.26 -6.57 -7.22
CA SER A 139 -0.42 -7.55 -7.92
C SER A 139 -0.70 -8.98 -7.46
N ASP A 140 -0.93 -9.20 -6.17
CA ASP A 140 -1.26 -10.52 -5.61
C ASP A 140 -2.61 -11.01 -6.13
N TYR A 141 -3.65 -10.19 -6.02
CA TYR A 141 -5.00 -10.58 -6.49
C TYR A 141 -5.08 -10.70 -8.02
N TYR A 142 -4.37 -9.82 -8.75
CA TYR A 142 -4.31 -9.89 -10.20
C TYR A 142 -3.68 -11.19 -10.70
N LYS A 143 -2.61 -11.67 -10.04
CA LYS A 143 -2.02 -12.98 -10.35
C LYS A 143 -2.97 -14.14 -10.07
N GLN A 144 -3.81 -14.04 -9.05
CA GLN A 144 -4.80 -15.08 -8.72
C GLN A 144 -5.92 -15.16 -9.75
N VAL A 145 -6.43 -14.01 -10.20
CA VAL A 145 -7.58 -13.94 -11.14
C VAL A 145 -7.15 -14.08 -12.60
N ARG A 146 -5.93 -13.69 -12.93
CA ARG A 146 -5.33 -13.91 -14.26
C ARG A 146 -4.89 -15.36 -14.36
N VAL A 147 -5.87 -16.25 -14.56
CA VAL A 147 -5.63 -17.60 -15.06
C VAL A 147 -5.17 -17.46 -16.52
N ASN A 148 -4.05 -18.11 -16.84
CA ASN A 148 -3.52 -18.21 -18.20
C ASN A 148 -4.52 -18.89 -19.12
#